data_AF-A0AAW4VUB8-F1
#
_entry.id   AF-A0AAW4VUB8-F1
#
_cell.length_a   1.000
_cell.length_b   1.000
_cell.length_c   1.000
_cell.angle_alpha   90.00
_cell.angle_beta   90.00
_cell.angle_gamma   90.00
#
_symmetry.space_group_name_H-M   'P 1'
#
loop_
_entity.id
_entity.type
_entity.pdbx_description
1 polymer ?
#
loop_
_entity_poly.entity_id
_entity_poly.type
_entity_poly.pdbx_seq_one_letter_code
_entity_poly.pdbx_strand_id
1 'polypeptide(L)' 'MKKYSFADMQRLHWKDYEFECQRLTLPNGRQINLTNSQSKQVQTQYTQYIDQHHHAPRMGDYIFPSKETRSWV' A
#
# COMPACT_ATOMS: atom_id res chain seq x y z
N MET A 1 13.32 -14.72 4.68
CA MET A 1 12.18 -13.79 4.88
C MET A 1 11.03 -14.25 3.99
N LYS A 2 9.81 -14.45 4.52
CA LYS A 2 8.64 -14.76 3.69
C LYS A 2 8.40 -13.58 2.74
N LYS A 3 8.39 -13.84 1.43
CA LYS A 3 7.98 -12.84 0.44
C LYS A 3 6.47 -12.67 0.55
N TYR A 4 6.01 -11.44 0.82
CA TYR A 4 4.59 -11.11 0.78
C TYR A 4 4.12 -11.16 -0.67
N SER A 5 3.06 -11.91 -0.95
CA SER A 5 2.53 -12.00 -2.30
C SER A 5 1.81 -10.70 -2.67
N PHE A 6 1.66 -10.45 -3.97
CA PHE A 6 0.90 -9.29 -4.44
C PHE A 6 -0.56 -9.31 -3.94
N ALA A 7 -1.18 -10.49 -3.83
CA ALA A 7 -2.52 -10.65 -3.30
C ALA A 7 -2.64 -10.22 -1.83
N ASP A 8 -1.59 -10.48 -1.04
CA ASP A 8 -1.53 -10.02 0.34
C ASP A 8 -1.39 -8.49 0.42
N MET A 9 -0.71 -7.88 -0.55
CA MET A 9 -0.52 -6.43 -0.63
C MET A 9 -1.81 -5.68 -1.00
N GLN A 10 -2.70 -6.28 -1.79
CA GLN A 10 -3.98 -5.66 -2.18
C GLN A 10 -4.96 -5.47 -1.02
N ARG A 11 -4.75 -6.16 0.11
CA ARG A 11 -5.61 -6.04 1.28
C ARG A 11 -5.13 -4.98 2.28
N LEU A 12 -4.05 -4.28 1.95
CA LEU A 12 -3.40 -3.33 2.85
C LEU A 12 -4.03 -1.95 2.73
N HIS A 13 -4.26 -1.32 3.88
CA HIS A 13 -4.77 0.04 3.95
C HIS A 13 -3.65 1.00 4.37
N TRP A 14 -3.83 2.29 4.06
CA TRP A 14 -2.84 3.31 4.45
C TRP A 14 -2.64 3.42 5.96
N LYS A 15 -3.67 3.16 6.77
CA LYS A 15 -3.58 3.11 8.25
C LYS A 15 -2.60 2.04 8.75
N ASP A 16 -2.36 1.02 7.94
CA ASP A 16 -1.54 -0.13 8.30
C ASP A 16 -0.07 0.10 7.92
N TYR A 17 0.25 1.21 7.22
CA TYR A 17 1.59 1.53 6.73
C TYR A 17 2.21 2.72 7.46
N GLU A 18 3.40 2.51 8.02
CA GLU A 18 4.23 3.54 8.64
C GLU A 18 5.29 4.02 7.65
N PHE A 19 5.15 5.26 7.17
CA PHE A 19 6.08 5.86 6.19
C PHE A 19 7.51 5.98 6.72
N GLU A 20 7.69 6.47 7.95
CA GLU A 20 9.01 6.72 8.53
C GLU A 20 9.84 5.44 8.68
N CYS A 21 9.18 4.34 9.04
CA CYS A 21 9.82 3.06 9.28
C CYS A 21 9.71 2.09 8.09
N GLN A 22 9.02 2.48 7.00
CA GLN A 22 8.63 1.61 5.89
C GLN A 22 8.05 0.26 6.38
N ARG A 23 7.25 0.33 7.43
CA ARG A 23 6.75 -0.82 8.17
C ARG A 23 5.28 -1.01 7.89
N LEU A 24 4.86 -2.26 7.87
CA LEU A 24 3.48 -2.63 7.64
C LEU A 24 2.96 -3.47 8.81
N THR A 25 1.81 -3.08 9.35
CA THR A 25 1.07 -3.85 10.35
C THR A 25 0.01 -4.69 9.65
N LEU A 26 0.10 -6.00 9.78
CA LEU A 26 -0.83 -6.93 9.16
C LEU A 26 -2.14 -7.01 9.96
N PRO A 27 -3.25 -7.49 9.36
CA PRO A 27 -4.53 -7.64 10.07
C PRO A 27 -4.47 -8.52 11.33
N ASN A 28 -3.47 -9.41 11.42
CA ASN A 28 -3.21 -10.23 12.60
C ASN A 28 -2.33 -9.53 13.65
N GLY A 29 -2.10 -8.22 13.53
CA GLY A 29 -1.25 -7.41 14.41
C GLY A 29 0.25 -7.58 14.20
N ARG A 30 0.68 -8.48 13.30
CA ARG A 30 2.11 -8.70 13.06
C ARG A 30 2.70 -7.56 12.24
N GLN A 31 3.77 -6.96 12.74
CA GLN A 31 4.53 -5.97 11.99
C GLN A 31 5.60 -6.63 11.11
N ILE A 32 5.76 -6.11 9.89
CA ILE A 32 6.82 -6.53 8.96
C ILE A 32 7.52 -5.31 8.38
N ASN A 33 8.84 -5.42 8.21
CA ASN A 33 9.59 -4.45 7.43
C ASN A 33 9.46 -4.81 5.96
N LEU A 34 9.06 -3.84 5.14
CA LEU A 34 9.03 -4.03 3.70
C LEU A 34 10.46 -4.14 3.15
N THR A 35 10.61 -4.93 2.09
CA THR A 35 11.85 -4.88 1.29
C THR A 35 11.90 -3.57 0.51
N ASN A 36 13.10 -3.12 0.14
CA ASN A 36 13.29 -1.90 -0.66
C ASN A 36 12.40 -1.85 -1.92
N SER A 37 12.19 -3.00 -2.58
CA SER A 37 11.32 -3.09 -3.76
C SER A 37 9.84 -2.86 -3.41
N GLN A 38 9.36 -3.47 -2.32
CA GLN A 38 7.98 -3.28 -1.86
C GLN A 38 7.74 -1.86 -1.34
N SER A 39 8.69 -1.27 -0.62
CA SER A 39 8.62 0.12 -0.18
C SER A 39 8.49 1.07 -1.38
N LYS A 40 9.29 0.85 -2.45
CA LYS A 40 9.19 1.64 -3.68
C LYS A 40 7.82 1.52 -4.36
N GLN A 41 7.21 0.33 -4.34
CA GLN A 41 5.88 0.13 -4.90
C GLN A 41 4.81 0.92 -4.12
N VAL A 42 4.84 0.86 -2.78
CA VAL A 42 3.93 1.62 -1.93
C VAL A 42 4.09 3.13 -2.15
N GLN A 43 5.33 3.62 -2.21
CA GLN A 43 5.61 5.03 -2.50
C GLN A 43 5.10 5.44 -3.88
N THR A 44 5.24 4.58 -4.89
CA THR A 44 4.73 4.86 -6.24
C THR A 44 3.20 4.97 -6.23
N GLN A 45 2.50 4.10 -5.51
CA GLN A 45 1.04 4.21 -5.35
C GLN A 45 0.64 5.50 -4.64
N TYR A 46 1.38 5.90 -3.61
CA TYR A 46 1.14 7.15 -2.89
C TYR A 46 1.28 8.37 -3.82
N THR A 47 2.38 8.44 -4.58
CA THR A 47 2.61 9.53 -5.54
C THR A 47 1.55 9.56 -6.62
N GLN A 48 1.18 8.40 -7.19
CA GLN A 48 0.12 8.31 -8.20
C GLN A 48 -1.24 8.77 -7.65
N TYR A 49 -1.56 8.41 -6.41
CA TYR A 49 -2.80 8.85 -5.77
C TYR A 49 -2.82 10.37 -5.61
N ILE A 50 -1.75 10.98 -5.11
CA ILE A 50 -1.67 12.44 -4.95
C ILE A 50 -1.76 13.16 -6.29
N ASP A 51 -1.09 12.64 -7.32
CA ASP A 51 -1.13 13.21 -8.66
C ASP A 51 -2.55 13.24 -9.23
N GLN A 52 -3.35 12.19 -8.96
CA GLN A 52 -4.73 12.06 -9.44
C GLN A 52 -5.75 12.82 -8.59
N HIS A 53 -5.59 12.81 -7.27
CA HIS A 53 -6.60 13.30 -6.33
C HIS A 53 -6.26 14.67 -5.72
N HIS A 54 -5.02 15.16 -5.90
CA HIS A 54 -4.50 16.40 -5.32
C HIS A 54 -4.58 16.48 -3.78
N HIS A 55 -4.72 15.35 -3.11
CA HIS A 55 -4.69 15.23 -1.66
C HIS A 55 -4.11 13.88 -1.23
N ALA A 56 -3.70 13.78 0.04
CA ALA A 56 -3.23 12.52 0.60
C ALA A 56 -4.36 11.48 0.69
N PRO A 57 -4.07 10.18 0.49
CA PRO A 57 -5.06 9.13 0.66
C PRO A 57 -5.57 9.07 2.09
N ARG A 58 -6.83 8.61 2.25
CA ARG A 58 -7.38 8.43 3.59
C ARG A 58 -6.78 7.18 4.20
N MET A 59 -6.61 7.18 5.51
CA MET A 59 -6.05 6.05 6.26
C MET A 59 -6.87 4.75 6.06
N GLY A 60 -8.18 4.87 5.82
CA GLY A 60 -9.05 3.72 5.53
C GLY A 60 -9.03 3.25 4.07
N ASP A 61 -8.31 3.92 3.17
CA ASP A 61 -8.25 3.53 1.76
C ASP A 61 -7.22 2.42 1.55
N TYR A 62 -7.43 1.60 0.53
CA TYR A 62 -6.46 0.59 0.10
C TYR A 62 -5.23 1.27 -0.52
N ILE A 63 -4.05 0.72 -0.20
CA ILE A 63 -2.77 1.16 -0.80
C ILE A 63 -2.71 0.77 -2.27
N PHE A 64 -3.19 -0.44 -2.59
CA PHE A 64 -3.21 -0.95 -3.96
C PHE A 64 -4.67 -1.12 -4.37
N PRO A 65 -5.16 -0.38 -5.38
CA PRO A 65 -6.50 -0.58 -5.88
C PRO A 65 -6.64 -2.01 -6.43
N SER A 66 -7.74 -2.70 -6.06
CA SER A 66 -8.11 -3.97 -6.66
C SER A 66 -8.31 -3.79 -8.17
N LYS A 67 -7.95 -4.80 -8.98
CA LYS A 67 -8.06 -4.72 -10.44
C LYS A 67 -9.49 -4.52 -10.96
N GLU A 68 -10.51 -4.57 -10.11
CA GLU A 68 -11.89 -4.26 -10.49
C GLU A 68 -12.12 -2.79 -10.81
N THR A 69 -11.28 -1.87 -10.32
CA THR A 69 -11.39 -0.43 -10.62
C THR A 69 -10.55 0.03 -11.83
N ARG A 70 -10.07 -0.91 -12.67
CA ARG A 70 -9.32 -0.58 -13.89
C ARG A 70 -10.13 -0.89 -15.16
N SER A 71 -11.37 -0.40 -15.22
CA SER A 71 -12.00 -0.03 -16.49
C SER A 71 -11.54 1.39 -16.84
N TRP A 72 -10.38 1.51 -17.47
CA TRP A 72 -10.07 2.69 -18.26
C TRP A 72 -10.43 2.35 -19.70
N VAL A 73 -11.46 3.04 -20.19
CA VAL A 73 -11.79 3.22 -21.61
C VAL A 73 -10.61 3.90 -22.30
#